data_AF-A0AA39V4Y6-F1
#
_entry.id   AF-A0AA39V4Y6-F1
#
_cell.length_a   1.000
_cell.length_b   1.000
_cell.length_c   1.000
_cell.angle_alpha   90.00
_cell.angle_beta   90.00
_cell.angle_gamma   90.00
#
_symmetry.space_group_name_H-M   'P 1'
#
loop_
_entity.id
_entity.type
_entity.pdbx_description
1 polymer ?
#
loop_
_entity_poly.entity_id
_entity_poly.type
_entity_poly.pdbx_seq_one_letter_code
_entity_poly.pdbx_strand_id
1 'polypeptide(L)'
;MSSKGQSGEKNTRRFSEKDLKAVETSEEEQVQFKNWVVTSNQYSKDEKAAFNVDSVAAFKDYWEETNSKKGGFDRRHEKGCGLWAKRYQSSAAFVQPFLDDFSPIVRIVTDFGAPYGNVAMGTVSLLLAVARNKNEMEKSLELTISSIRDRLPGLKLFQTIYNDENDELDMALQSLIVSAYQGFMEFCIGATRYYKSGGPRRWLRALSPTNSFAKKAAEVQGQIVQIRRLCEELLNKNVDVIKRSSMKLEQANLELKAQITELQEGYDQNCLNEVQRLLNLDEFSEEEHRRKWEKHSQAVDTDDDLNTETLQQMRGQELDSFRACEDYRFWRNSEHSCLLILSGYNNISILGVHQCWLSPIASALVKDFGQQEIRPLYAYFALAQNGKLVYDVVPVILLQLLRQKSGALRDEQRHAELRTQLRKFHQRGMDEGDRVSAMERVALRVIDFFDESEILYIIVDRADRCRDPKTVDHRKALLRIFIKMVEAARCKLKILTVTDGHSWCVENYRDELGAKMKDRIIIHTAEQEIMY
;
A
#
# COMPACT_ATOMS: atom_id res chain seq x y z
N MET A 1 -14.23 45.06 0.76
CA MET A 1 -13.03 45.83 0.39
C MET A 1 -12.38 45.16 -0.81
N SER A 2 -11.98 46.02 -1.74
CA SER A 2 -11.64 45.76 -3.14
C SER A 2 -10.37 44.92 -3.32
N SER A 3 -10.40 43.98 -4.26
CA SER A 3 -9.20 43.60 -5.01
C SER A 3 -9.64 43.20 -6.42
N LYS A 4 -9.59 44.18 -7.33
CA LYS A 4 -9.62 43.97 -8.77
C LYS A 4 -8.31 43.31 -9.18
N GLY A 5 -8.35 42.01 -9.46
CA GLY A 5 -7.28 41.34 -10.20
C GLY A 5 -7.40 41.71 -11.68
N GLN A 6 -6.50 42.57 -12.16
CA GLN A 6 -6.26 42.76 -13.59
C GLN A 6 -5.78 41.43 -14.19
N SER A 7 -6.65 40.75 -14.94
CA SER A 7 -6.24 39.72 -15.89
C SER A 7 -5.61 40.42 -17.10
N GLY A 8 -4.34 40.81 -16.96
CA GLY A 8 -3.51 41.07 -18.12
C GLY A 8 -3.28 39.73 -18.81
N GLU A 9 -3.84 39.56 -20.01
CA GLU A 9 -3.36 38.58 -20.99
C GLU A 9 -1.89 38.88 -21.25
N LYS A 10 -1.03 38.30 -20.41
CA LYS A 10 0.36 38.05 -20.80
C LYS A 10 0.25 37.02 -21.90
N ASN A 11 0.33 37.48 -23.15
CA ASN A 11 0.72 36.62 -24.26
C ASN A 11 2.06 35.98 -23.87
N THR A 12 1.99 34.79 -23.31
CA THR A 12 3.10 33.93 -22.96
C THR A 12 3.83 33.65 -24.26
N ARG A 13 4.94 34.35 -24.48
CA ARG A 13 5.81 34.09 -25.64
C ARG A 13 6.40 32.70 -25.42
N ARG A 14 5.75 31.73 -26.04
CA ARG A 14 6.07 30.30 -25.98
C ARG A 14 7.47 29.95 -26.54
N PHE A 15 8.14 30.90 -27.20
CA PHE A 15 9.37 30.66 -27.96
C PHE A 15 10.36 31.85 -27.90
N SER A 16 11.64 31.57 -28.16
CA SER A 16 12.67 32.62 -28.26
C SER A 16 12.49 33.44 -29.53
N GLU A 17 12.81 34.74 -29.47
CA GLU A 17 12.74 35.64 -30.65
C GLU A 17 13.67 35.18 -31.78
N LYS A 18 14.75 34.47 -31.43
CA LYS A 18 15.70 33.90 -32.39
C LYS A 18 15.08 32.74 -33.17
N ASP A 19 14.39 31.84 -32.49
CA ASP A 19 13.76 30.68 -33.13
C ASP A 19 12.62 31.12 -34.06
N LEU A 20 11.86 32.13 -33.65
CA LEU A 20 10.79 32.69 -34.49
C LEU A 20 11.33 33.30 -35.79
N LYS A 21 12.43 34.07 -35.72
CA LYS A 21 13.12 34.59 -36.91
C LYS A 21 13.69 33.49 -37.81
N ALA A 22 14.16 32.39 -37.22
CA ALA A 22 14.66 31.24 -37.97
C ALA A 22 13.54 30.54 -38.77
N VAL A 23 12.37 30.36 -38.14
CA VAL A 23 11.18 29.82 -38.81
C VAL A 23 10.70 30.76 -39.92
N GLU A 24 10.62 32.07 -39.66
CA GLU A 24 10.26 33.07 -40.68
C GLU A 24 11.18 33.01 -41.89
N THR A 25 12.49 33.00 -41.67
CA THR A 25 13.50 32.91 -42.74
C THR A 25 13.31 31.63 -43.55
N SER A 26 13.11 30.49 -42.87
CA SER A 26 12.89 29.21 -43.55
C SER A 26 11.61 29.19 -44.38
N GLU A 27 10.53 29.79 -43.90
CA GLU A 27 9.27 29.89 -44.64
C GLU A 27 9.41 30.80 -45.87
N GLU A 28 10.07 31.95 -45.73
CA GLU A 28 10.37 32.84 -46.85
C GLU A 28 11.16 32.13 -47.95
N GLU A 29 12.18 31.35 -47.58
CA GLU A 29 12.96 30.56 -48.53
C GLU A 29 12.09 29.51 -49.26
N GLN A 30 11.19 28.84 -48.54
CA GLN A 30 10.27 27.86 -49.10
C GLN A 30 9.26 28.51 -50.06
N VAL A 31 8.73 29.69 -49.73
CA VAL A 31 7.83 30.45 -50.61
C VAL A 31 8.56 30.95 -51.86
N GLN A 32 9.77 31.48 -51.72
CA GLN A 32 10.60 31.86 -52.88
C GLN A 32 10.89 30.64 -53.77
N PHE A 33 11.15 29.49 -53.15
CA PHE A 33 11.36 28.24 -53.85
C PHE A 33 10.11 27.78 -54.59
N LYS A 34 8.91 27.88 -53.98
CA LYS A 34 7.61 27.62 -54.63
C LYS A 34 7.46 28.43 -55.90
N ASN A 35 7.64 29.74 -55.81
CA ASN A 35 7.49 30.66 -56.93
C ASN A 35 8.44 30.32 -58.07
N TRP A 36 9.68 29.94 -57.74
CA TRP A 36 10.65 29.48 -58.72
C TRP A 36 10.25 28.18 -59.42
N VAL A 37 9.72 27.19 -58.69
CA VAL A 37 9.26 25.91 -59.25
C VAL A 37 8.08 26.13 -60.21
N VAL A 38 7.12 26.95 -59.83
CA VAL A 38 5.92 27.24 -60.61
C VAL A 38 6.28 27.93 -61.95
N THR A 39 7.19 28.91 -61.90
CA THR A 39 7.60 29.70 -63.08
C THR A 39 8.62 28.98 -63.98
N SER A 40 9.35 28.00 -63.45
CA SER A 40 10.38 27.28 -64.21
C SER A 40 9.80 26.23 -65.17
N ASN A 41 10.35 26.19 -66.39
CA ASN A 41 10.05 25.17 -67.40
C ASN A 41 10.78 23.84 -67.14
N GLN A 42 11.63 23.75 -66.11
CA GLN A 42 12.41 22.55 -65.77
C GLN A 42 11.61 21.51 -64.96
N TYR A 43 10.41 21.88 -64.51
CA TYR A 43 9.51 21.05 -63.72
C TYR A 43 8.34 20.58 -64.56
N SER A 44 8.05 19.29 -64.46
CA SER A 44 6.87 18.66 -65.06
C SER A 44 5.58 19.14 -64.38
N LYS A 45 4.43 18.92 -65.04
CA LYS A 45 3.11 19.22 -64.44
C LYS A 45 2.91 18.48 -63.12
N ASP A 46 3.34 17.22 -63.06
CA ASP A 46 3.21 16.39 -61.87
C ASP A 46 4.08 16.89 -60.71
N GLU A 47 5.30 17.34 -60.99
CA GLU A 47 6.19 17.94 -59.97
C GLU A 47 5.65 19.29 -59.48
N LYS A 48 5.07 20.10 -60.36
CA LYS A 48 4.39 21.36 -59.96
C LYS A 48 3.17 21.08 -59.09
N ALA A 49 2.42 20.01 -59.38
CA ALA A 49 1.29 19.57 -58.57
C ALA A 49 1.73 19.05 -57.19
N ALA A 50 2.88 18.36 -57.10
CA ALA A 50 3.44 17.87 -55.83
C ALA A 50 3.67 19.00 -54.81
N PHE A 51 4.01 20.20 -55.30
CA PHE A 51 4.28 21.35 -54.43
C PHE A 51 3.02 21.96 -53.82
N ASN A 52 1.84 21.70 -54.39
CA ASN A 52 0.56 22.19 -53.87
C ASN A 52 -0.02 21.29 -52.79
N VAL A 53 0.68 20.23 -52.41
CA VAL A 53 0.32 19.36 -51.30
C VAL A 53 0.61 20.07 -49.98
N ASP A 54 -0.42 20.29 -49.18
CA ASP A 54 -0.38 21.03 -47.91
C ASP A 54 -0.51 20.13 -46.67
N SER A 55 -0.84 18.85 -46.86
CA SER A 55 -1.09 17.92 -45.76
C SER A 55 -0.56 16.51 -46.06
N VAL A 56 -0.34 15.73 -45.00
CA VAL A 56 0.08 14.32 -45.11
C VAL A 56 -0.98 13.49 -45.83
N ALA A 57 -2.27 13.76 -45.58
CA ALA A 57 -3.37 13.08 -46.26
C ALA A 57 -3.39 13.42 -47.76
N ALA A 58 -3.33 14.70 -48.12
CA ALA A 58 -3.25 15.13 -49.52
C ALA A 58 -1.99 14.58 -50.22
N PHE A 59 -0.89 14.40 -49.49
CA PHE A 59 0.30 13.75 -50.03
C PHE A 59 0.04 12.28 -50.33
N LYS A 60 -0.57 11.53 -49.41
CA LYS A 60 -0.88 10.11 -49.60
C LYS A 60 -1.75 9.93 -50.84
N ASP A 61 -2.79 10.74 -50.97
CA ASP A 61 -3.69 10.74 -52.13
C ASP A 61 -2.94 11.07 -53.44
N TYR A 62 -2.15 12.16 -53.43
CA TYR A 62 -1.30 12.54 -54.57
C TYR A 62 -0.32 11.43 -54.96
N TRP A 63 0.34 10.82 -53.98
CA TRP A 63 1.37 9.81 -54.20
C TRP A 63 0.78 8.51 -54.72
N GLU A 64 -0.36 8.05 -54.17
CA GLU A 64 -1.09 6.87 -54.63
C GLU A 64 -1.66 7.05 -56.03
N GLU A 65 -2.26 8.21 -56.33
CA GLU A 65 -2.78 8.53 -57.66
C GLU A 65 -1.64 8.56 -58.69
N THR A 66 -0.53 9.25 -58.36
CA THR A 66 0.59 9.36 -59.28
C THR A 66 1.32 8.02 -59.44
N ASN A 67 1.38 7.16 -58.41
CA ASN A 67 1.90 5.80 -58.51
C ASN A 67 1.01 4.90 -59.37
N SER A 68 -0.31 5.00 -59.22
CA SER A 68 -1.28 4.25 -60.02
C SER A 68 -1.21 4.60 -61.50
N LYS A 69 -1.08 5.89 -61.84
CA LYS A 69 -0.92 6.38 -63.22
C LYS A 69 0.35 5.85 -63.90
N LYS A 70 1.47 5.77 -63.16
CA LYS A 70 2.75 5.26 -63.69
C LYS A 70 2.78 3.73 -63.74
N GLY A 71 2.23 3.02 -62.75
CA GLY A 71 2.09 1.56 -62.79
C GLY A 71 1.21 1.09 -63.97
N GLY A 72 0.18 1.87 -64.32
CA GLY A 72 -0.61 1.64 -65.54
C GLY A 72 0.13 1.99 -66.84
N PHE A 73 1.08 2.91 -66.83
CA PHE A 73 1.96 3.20 -67.96
C PHE A 73 3.00 2.10 -68.16
N ASP A 74 3.64 1.64 -67.08
CA ASP A 74 4.68 0.61 -67.08
C ASP A 74 4.11 -0.78 -67.46
N ARG A 75 2.92 -1.15 -66.95
CA ARG A 75 2.20 -2.36 -67.41
C ARG A 75 1.85 -2.32 -68.90
N ARG A 76 1.56 -1.15 -69.45
CA ARG A 76 1.30 -0.98 -70.90
C ARG A 76 2.57 -1.06 -71.75
N HIS A 77 3.76 -1.03 -71.15
CA HIS A 77 5.06 -1.11 -71.82
C HIS A 77 5.87 -2.37 -71.43
N GLU A 78 5.19 -3.43 -70.96
CA GLU A 78 5.80 -4.67 -70.40
C GLU A 78 6.67 -5.50 -71.36
N LYS A 79 6.71 -5.17 -72.67
CA LYS A 79 7.60 -5.85 -73.63
C LYS A 79 9.00 -5.21 -73.78
N GLY A 80 9.32 -4.16 -73.03
CA GLY A 80 10.67 -3.62 -72.94
C GLY A 80 10.97 -3.10 -71.54
N CYS A 81 11.96 -3.71 -70.87
CA CYS A 81 12.52 -3.31 -69.57
C CYS A 81 11.67 -3.60 -68.30
N GLY A 82 11.30 -4.87 -68.07
CA GLY A 82 10.65 -5.37 -66.83
C GLY A 82 11.46 -5.30 -65.52
N LEU A 83 12.59 -4.59 -65.48
CA LEU A 83 13.42 -4.40 -64.28
C LEU A 83 13.03 -3.15 -63.47
N TRP A 84 12.18 -2.28 -64.03
CA TRP A 84 11.90 -0.96 -63.47
C TRP A 84 10.78 -1.00 -62.42
N ALA A 85 9.71 -1.76 -62.65
CA ALA A 85 8.56 -1.87 -61.74
C ALA A 85 8.90 -2.34 -60.30
N LYS A 86 9.91 -3.21 -60.13
CA LYS A 86 10.26 -3.84 -58.84
C LYS A 86 11.01 -2.91 -57.88
N ARG A 87 11.74 -1.91 -58.38
CA ARG A 87 12.42 -0.87 -57.57
C ARG A 87 11.47 0.26 -57.15
N TYR A 88 10.33 0.39 -57.82
CA TYR A 88 9.34 1.43 -57.51
C TYR A 88 8.43 1.10 -56.33
N GLN A 89 8.12 -0.19 -56.10
CA GLN A 89 7.35 -0.62 -54.92
C GLN A 89 8.14 -0.40 -53.61
N SER A 90 9.48 -0.48 -53.63
CA SER A 90 10.30 -0.19 -52.44
C SER A 90 10.33 1.29 -52.06
N SER A 91 10.33 2.21 -53.03
CA SER A 91 10.33 3.66 -52.75
C SER A 91 9.02 4.14 -52.12
N ALA A 92 7.87 3.59 -52.54
CA ALA A 92 6.57 3.91 -51.92
C ALA A 92 6.47 3.40 -50.47
N ALA A 93 7.04 2.23 -50.17
CA ALA A 93 7.08 1.65 -48.83
C ALA A 93 7.93 2.48 -47.83
N PHE A 94 8.85 3.32 -48.32
CA PHE A 94 9.70 4.16 -47.49
C PHE A 94 9.11 5.57 -47.23
N VAL A 95 8.47 6.16 -48.24
CA VAL A 95 8.02 7.56 -48.20
C VAL A 95 6.83 7.79 -47.27
N GLN A 96 5.86 6.87 -47.26
CA GLN A 96 4.66 7.01 -46.42
C GLN A 96 5.01 7.03 -44.92
N PRO A 97 5.79 6.07 -44.38
CA PRO A 97 6.21 6.12 -42.99
C PRO A 97 7.07 7.34 -42.65
N PHE A 98 7.92 7.81 -43.56
CA PHE A 98 8.74 9.01 -43.33
C PHE A 98 7.89 10.26 -43.07
N LEU A 99 6.83 10.47 -43.86
CA LEU A 99 5.97 11.64 -43.69
C LEU A 99 5.10 11.54 -42.43
N ASP A 100 4.68 10.33 -42.05
CA ASP A 100 4.01 10.09 -40.78
C ASP A 100 4.95 10.41 -39.59
N ASP A 101 6.24 10.09 -39.71
CA ASP A 101 7.26 10.40 -38.71
C ASP A 101 7.69 11.88 -38.71
N PHE A 102 7.59 12.58 -39.84
CA PHE A 102 7.97 14.00 -40.00
C PHE A 102 6.85 14.98 -39.64
N SER A 103 5.59 14.54 -39.76
CA SER A 103 4.40 15.35 -39.43
C SER A 103 4.44 16.00 -38.04
N PRO A 104 4.88 15.33 -36.95
CA PRO A 104 5.01 15.96 -35.64
C PRO A 104 5.95 17.17 -35.62
N ILE A 105 7.09 17.14 -36.34
CA ILE A 105 8.00 18.29 -36.43
C ILE A 105 7.30 19.45 -37.14
N VAL A 106 6.62 19.19 -38.25
CA VAL A 106 5.89 20.23 -38.98
C VAL A 106 4.80 20.82 -38.09
N ARG A 107 4.05 19.99 -37.36
CA ARG A 107 3.02 20.46 -36.41
C ARG A 107 3.61 21.32 -35.31
N ILE A 108 4.74 20.91 -34.73
CA ILE A 108 5.47 21.73 -33.74
C ILE A 108 5.77 23.10 -34.32
N VAL A 109 6.29 23.18 -35.56
CA VAL A 109 6.58 24.45 -36.26
C VAL A 109 5.31 25.24 -36.63
N THR A 110 4.21 24.55 -36.95
CA THR A 110 2.90 25.17 -37.24
C THR A 110 2.32 25.82 -35.97
N ASP A 111 2.58 25.24 -34.81
CA ASP A 111 2.17 25.76 -33.49
C ASP A 111 2.99 27.01 -33.06
N PHE A 112 4.03 27.43 -33.82
CA PHE A 112 4.76 28.71 -33.59
C PHE A 112 3.94 29.94 -34.00
N GLY A 113 2.85 29.74 -34.74
CA GLY A 113 1.94 30.78 -35.21
C GLY A 113 1.59 30.57 -36.68
N ALA A 114 0.32 30.70 -37.05
CA ALA A 114 -0.03 30.82 -38.46
C ALA A 114 0.71 32.05 -39.04
N PRO A 115 1.38 31.96 -40.22
CA PRO A 115 1.13 31.02 -41.31
C PRO A 115 2.21 29.94 -41.56
N TYR A 116 3.11 29.66 -40.62
CA TYR A 116 4.31 28.83 -40.89
C TYR A 116 4.01 27.34 -41.05
N GLY A 117 4.77 26.63 -41.90
CA GLY A 117 4.72 25.16 -42.03
C GLY A 117 3.78 24.63 -43.12
N ASN A 118 2.91 25.46 -43.70
CA ASN A 118 2.02 25.05 -44.80
C ASN A 118 2.77 24.70 -46.09
N VAL A 119 3.95 25.30 -46.29
CA VAL A 119 4.78 25.10 -47.49
C VAL A 119 5.80 23.96 -47.30
N ALA A 120 6.01 23.52 -46.06
CA ALA A 120 6.94 22.44 -45.69
C ALA A 120 6.57 21.12 -46.36
N MET A 121 5.30 20.75 -46.27
CA MET A 121 4.79 19.53 -46.88
C MET A 121 4.96 19.56 -48.39
N GLY A 122 4.65 20.67 -49.06
CA GLY A 122 4.86 20.83 -50.50
C GLY A 122 6.33 20.75 -50.92
N THR A 123 7.23 21.29 -50.11
CA THR A 123 8.68 21.25 -50.34
C THR A 123 9.23 19.84 -50.28
N VAL A 124 8.85 19.06 -49.26
CA VAL A 124 9.24 17.64 -49.12
C VAL A 124 8.60 16.80 -50.23
N SER A 125 7.34 17.07 -50.57
CA SER A 125 6.59 16.38 -51.61
C SER A 125 7.22 16.57 -53.00
N LEU A 126 7.70 17.78 -53.30
CA LEU A 126 8.42 18.06 -54.54
C LEU A 126 9.77 17.34 -54.58
N LEU A 127 10.56 17.35 -53.51
CA LEU A 127 11.78 16.55 -53.44
C LEU A 127 11.46 15.08 -53.71
N LEU A 128 10.35 14.60 -53.14
CA LEU A 128 9.66 13.33 -53.40
C LEU A 128 9.51 12.99 -54.88
N ALA A 129 8.83 13.91 -55.57
CA ALA A 129 8.47 13.78 -56.98
C ALA A 129 9.70 13.89 -57.91
N VAL A 130 10.63 14.80 -57.60
CA VAL A 130 11.91 14.90 -58.31
C VAL A 130 12.71 13.62 -58.09
N ALA A 131 12.79 13.18 -56.83
CA ALA A 131 13.07 11.85 -56.27
C ALA A 131 12.96 10.70 -57.28
N ARG A 132 11.70 10.52 -57.61
CA ARG A 132 11.17 9.46 -58.45
C ARG A 132 11.62 9.52 -59.90
N ASN A 133 12.00 10.68 -60.41
CA ASN A 133 12.34 10.86 -61.82
C ASN A 133 13.82 10.57 -62.12
N LYS A 134 14.67 10.28 -61.11
CA LYS A 134 16.09 9.92 -61.34
C LYS A 134 16.55 8.73 -60.48
N ASN A 135 16.82 7.59 -61.12
CA ASN A 135 17.21 6.34 -60.45
C ASN A 135 18.49 6.40 -59.60
N GLU A 136 19.51 7.19 -59.97
CA GLU A 136 20.76 7.26 -59.18
C GLU A 136 20.61 8.04 -57.87
N MET A 137 19.55 8.84 -57.77
CA MET A 137 19.27 9.70 -56.63
C MET A 137 18.53 8.96 -55.50
N GLU A 138 17.91 7.81 -55.80
CA GLU A 138 17.13 7.03 -54.83
C GLU A 138 18.00 6.61 -53.63
N LYS A 139 19.18 6.01 -53.83
CA LYS A 139 19.97 5.46 -52.71
C LYS A 139 20.52 6.49 -51.73
N SER A 140 21.09 7.60 -52.21
CA SER A 140 21.69 8.60 -51.31
C SER A 140 20.64 9.42 -50.58
N LEU A 141 19.49 9.67 -51.23
CA LEU A 141 18.37 10.35 -50.60
C LEU A 141 17.67 9.42 -49.61
N GLU A 142 17.45 8.16 -49.98
CA GLU A 142 16.89 7.11 -49.11
C GLU A 142 17.74 6.92 -47.85
N LEU A 143 19.06 6.82 -47.96
CA LEU A 143 19.96 6.72 -46.80
C LEU A 143 19.88 7.94 -45.88
N THR A 144 19.87 9.15 -46.46
CA THR A 144 19.78 10.41 -45.68
C THR A 144 18.43 10.53 -44.99
N ILE A 145 17.34 10.30 -45.70
CA ILE A 145 15.98 10.37 -45.16
C ILE A 145 15.75 9.23 -44.16
N SER A 146 16.32 8.04 -44.35
CA SER A 146 16.22 6.92 -43.39
C SER A 146 16.96 7.25 -42.10
N SER A 147 18.18 7.81 -42.19
CA SER A 147 18.97 8.26 -41.05
C SER A 147 18.27 9.35 -40.23
N ILE A 148 17.48 10.21 -40.90
CA ILE A 148 16.62 11.20 -40.24
C ILE A 148 15.42 10.48 -39.60
N ARG A 149 14.71 9.65 -40.38
CA ARG A 149 13.53 8.90 -39.98
C ARG A 149 13.74 8.05 -38.74
N ASP A 150 14.81 7.26 -38.68
CA ASP A 150 15.13 6.36 -37.57
C ASP A 150 15.27 7.09 -36.23
N ARG A 151 15.39 8.42 -36.27
CA ARG A 151 15.55 9.27 -35.10
C ARG A 151 14.34 10.17 -34.79
N LEU A 152 13.31 10.19 -35.64
CA LEU A 152 12.09 10.99 -35.46
C LEU A 152 11.08 10.46 -34.42
N PRO A 153 10.86 9.13 -34.24
CA PRO A 153 9.81 8.61 -33.35
C PRO A 153 9.89 9.09 -31.89
N GLY A 154 11.08 9.44 -31.39
CA GLY A 154 11.25 9.99 -30.04
C GLY A 154 10.54 11.34 -29.84
N LEU A 155 10.53 12.20 -30.87
CA LEU A 155 10.00 13.57 -30.80
C LEU A 155 8.51 13.64 -30.46
N LYS A 156 7.72 12.67 -30.92
CA LYS A 156 6.28 12.59 -30.64
C LYS A 156 5.98 12.35 -29.16
N LEU A 157 6.80 11.51 -28.50
CA LEU A 157 6.66 11.24 -27.07
C LEU A 157 7.03 12.49 -26.26
N PHE A 158 8.06 13.22 -26.67
CA PHE A 158 8.55 14.41 -25.96
C PHE A 158 7.58 15.59 -26.03
N GLN A 159 6.84 15.76 -27.13
CA GLN A 159 5.74 16.75 -27.23
C GLN A 159 4.63 16.51 -26.20
N THR A 160 4.44 15.27 -25.76
CA THR A 160 3.40 14.91 -24.79
C THR A 160 3.86 15.10 -23.35
N ILE A 161 5.18 14.98 -23.09
CA ILE A 161 5.76 15.01 -21.75
C ILE A 161 6.21 16.43 -21.34
N TYR A 162 6.63 17.27 -22.28
CA TYR A 162 7.30 18.56 -22.00
C TYR A 162 6.54 19.75 -22.61
N ASN A 163 5.34 20.02 -22.09
CA ASN A 163 4.52 21.19 -22.46
C ASN A 163 4.50 22.28 -21.37
N ASP A 164 5.32 22.18 -20.32
CA ASP A 164 5.34 23.15 -19.24
C ASP A 164 6.26 24.34 -19.56
N GLU A 165 5.69 25.55 -19.56
CA GLU A 165 6.26 26.76 -20.16
C GLU A 165 7.46 27.40 -19.40
N ASN A 166 8.02 26.73 -18.37
CA ASN A 166 8.93 27.37 -17.40
C ASN A 166 10.29 26.69 -17.20
N ASP A 167 10.65 25.65 -17.95
CA ASP A 167 11.96 24.98 -17.81
C ASP A 167 12.93 25.41 -18.91
N GLU A 168 14.14 25.85 -18.55
CA GLU A 168 15.19 26.25 -19.50
C GLU A 168 15.56 25.13 -20.48
N LEU A 169 15.45 23.88 -20.03
CA LEU A 169 15.69 22.68 -20.82
C LEU A 169 14.60 22.45 -21.88
N ASP A 170 13.36 22.84 -21.60
CA ASP A 170 12.24 22.74 -22.56
C ASP A 170 12.39 23.78 -23.69
N MET A 171 12.81 25.01 -23.35
CA MET A 171 13.17 26.02 -24.34
C MET A 171 14.36 25.59 -25.22
N ALA A 172 15.38 24.97 -24.63
CA ALA A 172 16.52 24.45 -25.38
C ALA A 172 16.11 23.31 -26.33
N LEU A 173 15.18 22.45 -25.91
CA LEU A 173 14.62 21.38 -26.75
C LEU A 173 13.86 21.94 -27.94
N GLN A 174 13.01 22.94 -27.72
CA GLN A 174 12.27 23.62 -28.79
C GLN A 174 13.22 24.29 -29.80
N SER A 175 14.27 24.98 -29.35
CA SER A 175 15.25 25.63 -30.24
C SER A 175 16.01 24.61 -31.10
N LEU A 176 16.34 23.44 -30.54
CA LEU A 176 16.96 22.35 -31.31
C LEU A 176 16.01 21.76 -32.36
N ILE A 177 14.71 21.63 -32.05
CA ILE A 177 13.68 21.18 -33.01
C ILE A 177 13.55 22.16 -34.17
N VAL A 178 13.51 23.46 -33.89
CA VAL A 178 13.47 24.52 -34.92
C VAL A 178 14.70 24.47 -35.81
N SER A 179 15.88 24.32 -35.20
CA SER A 179 17.14 24.23 -35.93
C SER A 179 17.19 22.99 -36.86
N ALA A 180 16.67 21.85 -36.39
CA ALA A 180 16.56 20.62 -37.18
C ALA A 180 15.57 20.77 -38.34
N TYR A 181 14.43 21.43 -38.12
CA TYR A 181 13.45 21.73 -39.15
C TYR A 181 14.05 22.62 -40.26
N GLN A 182 14.71 23.72 -39.88
CA GLN A 182 15.33 24.63 -40.84
C GLN A 182 16.39 23.90 -41.68
N GLY A 183 17.31 23.18 -41.03
CA GLY A 183 18.35 22.42 -41.71
C GLY A 183 17.78 21.39 -42.69
N PHE A 184 16.66 20.75 -42.33
CA PHE A 184 15.99 19.80 -43.19
C PHE A 184 15.27 20.46 -44.39
N MET A 185 14.62 21.60 -44.21
CA MET A 185 13.99 22.34 -45.31
C MET A 185 15.02 22.86 -46.30
N GLU A 186 16.11 23.42 -45.79
CA GLU A 186 17.25 23.84 -46.62
C GLU A 186 17.85 22.67 -47.40
N PHE A 187 17.96 21.50 -46.78
CA PHE A 187 18.37 20.27 -47.44
C PHE A 187 17.41 19.91 -48.58
N CYS A 188 16.09 19.93 -48.34
CA CYS A 188 15.08 19.60 -49.34
C CYS A 188 15.11 20.56 -50.55
N ILE A 189 15.19 21.86 -50.29
CA ILE A 189 15.31 22.90 -51.33
C ILE A 189 16.60 22.70 -52.13
N GLY A 190 17.73 22.54 -51.42
CA GLY A 190 19.04 22.36 -52.03
C GLY A 190 19.11 21.11 -52.91
N ALA A 191 18.61 19.98 -52.40
CA ALA A 191 18.65 18.70 -53.08
C ALA A 191 17.82 18.78 -54.37
N THR A 192 16.59 19.31 -54.27
CA THR A 192 15.72 19.49 -55.43
C THR A 192 16.37 20.36 -56.51
N ARG A 193 16.98 21.50 -56.13
CA ARG A 193 17.70 22.39 -57.06
C ARG A 193 18.89 21.71 -57.74
N TYR A 194 19.66 20.94 -56.97
CA TYR A 194 20.81 20.21 -57.51
C TYR A 194 20.38 19.17 -58.54
N TYR A 195 19.41 18.35 -58.19
CA TYR A 195 18.93 17.32 -59.08
C TYR A 195 18.29 17.90 -60.33
N LYS A 196 17.64 19.06 -60.28
CA LYS A 196 17.03 19.67 -61.47
C LYS A 196 17.99 20.40 -62.41
N SER A 197 19.21 20.70 -61.99
CA SER A 197 20.20 21.36 -62.86
C SER A 197 20.70 20.45 -64.00
N GLY A 198 21.07 20.99 -65.17
CA GLY A 198 21.55 20.20 -66.33
C GLY A 198 22.86 19.44 -66.08
N GLY A 199 23.12 18.36 -66.82
CA GLY A 199 24.29 17.44 -66.65
C GLY A 199 25.65 18.10 -66.42
N PRO A 200 26.12 19.04 -67.27
CA PRO A 200 27.41 19.70 -67.09
C PRO A 200 27.43 20.70 -65.91
N ARG A 201 26.30 21.33 -65.57
CA ARG A 201 26.17 22.19 -64.38
C ARG A 201 26.15 21.37 -63.07
N ARG A 202 25.63 20.14 -63.12
CA ARG A 202 25.66 19.17 -62.01
C ARG A 202 27.09 18.75 -61.68
N TRP A 203 27.89 18.46 -62.71
CA TRP A 203 29.30 18.08 -62.56
C TRP A 203 30.14 19.24 -62.02
N LEU A 204 29.96 20.46 -62.55
CA LEU A 204 30.68 21.65 -62.06
C LEU A 204 30.32 22.02 -60.60
N ARG A 205 29.06 21.82 -60.18
CA ARG A 205 28.63 22.04 -58.79
C ARG A 205 29.06 20.94 -57.83
N ALA A 206 29.20 19.70 -58.29
CA ALA A 206 29.71 18.60 -57.49
C ALA A 206 31.19 18.77 -57.12
N LEU A 207 31.95 19.54 -57.92
CA LEU A 207 33.36 19.87 -57.67
C LEU A 207 33.55 21.14 -56.81
N SER A 208 32.49 21.87 -56.47
CA SER A 208 32.58 23.06 -55.63
C SER A 208 32.60 22.68 -54.14
N PRO A 209 33.61 23.09 -53.34
CA PRO A 209 33.74 22.71 -51.92
C PRO A 209 32.61 23.21 -51.01
N THR A 210 31.76 24.10 -51.52
CA THR A 210 30.78 24.86 -50.74
C THR A 210 29.39 24.22 -50.62
N ASN A 211 29.07 23.13 -51.34
CA ASN A 211 27.70 22.58 -51.41
C ASN A 211 27.59 21.06 -51.22
N SER A 212 28.40 20.45 -50.34
CA SER A 212 28.27 19.00 -50.10
C SER A 212 26.96 18.70 -49.35
N PHE A 213 26.01 18.06 -50.03
CA PHE A 213 24.76 17.55 -49.45
C PHE A 213 25.00 16.70 -48.19
N ALA A 214 26.11 15.97 -48.18
CA ALA A 214 26.57 15.20 -47.05
C ALA A 214 26.79 16.06 -45.79
N LYS A 215 27.24 17.32 -45.94
CA LYS A 215 27.44 18.25 -44.83
C LYS A 215 26.10 18.68 -44.21
N LYS A 216 25.11 19.09 -45.03
CA LYS A 216 23.77 19.45 -44.53
C LYS A 216 23.05 18.25 -43.90
N ALA A 217 23.18 17.06 -44.50
CA ALA A 217 22.67 15.83 -43.92
C ALA A 217 23.32 15.50 -42.56
N ALA A 218 24.63 15.68 -42.44
CA ALA A 218 25.37 15.48 -41.20
C ALA A 218 25.00 16.53 -40.13
N GLU A 219 24.73 17.78 -40.52
CA GLU A 219 24.26 18.85 -39.62
C GLU A 219 22.88 18.51 -39.03
N VAL A 220 21.91 18.13 -39.87
CA VAL A 220 20.56 17.70 -39.42
C VAL A 220 20.67 16.46 -38.51
N GLN A 221 21.50 15.49 -38.89
CA GLN A 221 21.77 14.32 -38.06
C GLN A 221 22.38 14.68 -36.70
N GLY A 222 23.31 15.65 -36.66
CA GLY A 222 23.90 16.17 -35.43
C GLY A 222 22.87 16.84 -34.52
N GLN A 223 21.98 17.65 -35.09
CA GLN A 223 20.91 18.32 -34.35
C GLN A 223 19.93 17.31 -33.74
N ILE A 224 19.55 16.27 -34.48
CA ILE A 224 18.64 15.24 -33.96
C ILE A 224 19.28 14.42 -32.82
N VAL A 225 20.59 14.15 -32.89
CA VAL A 225 21.31 13.51 -31.78
C VAL A 225 21.31 14.39 -30.53
N GLN A 226 21.48 15.71 -30.68
CA GLN A 226 21.41 16.66 -29.57
C GLN A 226 20.01 16.72 -28.93
N ILE A 227 18.95 16.72 -29.74
CA ILE A 227 17.56 16.63 -29.27
C ILE A 227 17.40 15.40 -28.36
N ARG A 228 17.85 14.23 -28.82
CA ARG A 228 17.73 12.99 -28.05
C ARG A 228 18.47 13.08 -26.71
N ARG A 229 19.71 13.58 -26.71
CA ARG A 229 20.49 13.73 -25.48
C ARG A 229 19.78 14.63 -24.47
N LEU A 230 19.28 15.78 -24.92
CA LEU A 230 18.58 16.72 -24.06
C LEU A 230 17.28 16.12 -23.50
N CYS A 231 16.58 15.31 -24.30
CA CYS A 231 15.40 14.58 -23.84
C CYS A 231 15.74 13.51 -22.79
N GLU A 232 16.86 12.80 -22.93
CA GLU A 232 17.34 11.84 -21.92
C GLU A 232 17.69 12.57 -20.60
N GLU A 233 18.31 13.75 -20.67
CA GLU A 233 18.58 14.60 -19.50
C GLU A 233 17.28 15.07 -18.81
N LEU A 234 16.29 15.51 -19.59
CA LEU A 234 14.96 15.88 -19.10
C LEU A 234 14.19 14.70 -18.49
N LEU A 235 14.30 13.50 -19.06
CA LEU A 235 13.67 12.29 -18.53
C LEU A 235 14.27 11.94 -17.17
N ASN A 236 15.60 11.98 -17.07
CA ASN A 236 16.31 11.74 -15.82
C ASN A 236 15.90 12.75 -14.74
N LYS A 237 15.77 14.04 -15.10
CA LYS A 237 15.28 15.08 -14.18
C LYS A 237 13.88 14.77 -13.65
N ASN A 238 12.96 14.37 -14.53
CA ASN A 238 11.59 14.02 -14.14
C ASN A 238 11.54 12.76 -13.26
N VAL A 239 12.32 11.74 -13.60
CA VAL A 239 12.45 10.53 -12.77
C VAL A 239 12.97 10.89 -11.38
N ASP A 240 13.95 11.78 -11.28
CA ASP A 240 14.47 12.28 -10.01
C ASP A 240 13.41 13.04 -9.19
N VAL A 241 12.61 13.90 -9.83
CA VAL A 241 11.51 14.62 -9.18
C VAL A 241 10.45 13.65 -8.65
N ILE A 242 10.04 12.67 -9.46
CA ILE A 242 9.07 11.64 -9.08
C ILE A 242 9.63 10.79 -7.92
N LYS A 243 10.90 10.41 -7.98
CA LYS A 243 11.54 9.65 -6.90
C LYS A 243 11.56 10.43 -5.59
N ARG A 244 11.92 11.71 -5.64
CA ARG A 244 11.91 12.59 -4.44
C ARG A 244 10.51 12.80 -3.90
N SER A 245 9.49 12.96 -4.75
CA SER A 245 8.10 13.11 -4.30
C SER A 245 7.56 11.82 -3.68
N SER A 246 7.88 10.66 -4.27
CA SER A 246 7.54 9.34 -3.72
C SER A 246 8.15 9.13 -2.34
N MET A 247 9.43 9.46 -2.16
CA MET A 247 10.10 9.38 -0.85
C MET A 247 9.45 10.28 0.21
N LYS A 248 9.07 11.50 -0.17
CA LYS A 248 8.35 12.42 0.74
C LYS A 248 6.97 11.88 1.13
N LEU A 249 6.25 11.29 0.17
CA LEU A 249 4.93 10.69 0.42
C LEU A 249 5.02 9.47 1.33
N GLU A 250 6.05 8.64 1.16
CA GLU A 250 6.33 7.51 2.03
C GLU A 250 6.63 7.95 3.47
N GLN A 251 7.50 8.96 3.62
CA GLN A 251 7.81 9.56 4.93
C GLN A 251 6.56 10.12 5.62
N ALA A 252 5.73 10.89 4.89
CA ALA A 252 4.49 11.44 5.43
C ALA A 252 3.50 10.34 5.84
N ASN A 253 3.43 9.23 5.08
CA ASN A 253 2.60 8.08 5.43
C ASN A 253 3.08 7.37 6.71
N LEU A 254 4.40 7.26 6.92
CA LEU A 254 4.97 6.71 8.16
C LEU A 254 4.63 7.61 9.36
N GLU A 255 4.79 8.93 9.21
CA GLU A 255 4.47 9.90 10.25
C GLU A 255 2.97 9.89 10.61
N LEU A 256 2.08 9.86 9.61
CA LEU A 256 0.64 9.76 9.84
C LEU A 256 0.24 8.45 10.53
N LYS A 257 0.86 7.32 10.15
CA LYS A 257 0.62 6.03 10.83
C LYS A 257 1.06 6.07 12.29
N ALA A 258 2.19 6.71 12.59
CA ALA A 258 2.65 6.90 13.95
C ALA A 258 1.67 7.74 14.78
N GLN A 259 1.21 8.88 14.23
CA GLN A 259 0.22 9.74 14.90
C GLN A 259 -1.12 9.04 15.15
N ILE A 260 -1.60 8.25 14.18
CA ILE A 260 -2.84 7.46 14.35
C ILE A 260 -2.66 6.44 15.49
N THR A 261 -1.52 5.77 15.57
CA THR A 261 -1.23 4.80 16.62
C THR A 261 -1.21 5.47 17.99
N GLU A 262 -0.54 6.61 18.13
CA GLU A 262 -0.49 7.40 19.36
C GLU A 262 -1.88 7.87 19.82
N LEU A 263 -2.69 8.41 18.90
CA LEU A 263 -4.05 8.84 19.21
C LEU A 263 -4.94 7.66 19.64
N GLN A 264 -4.76 6.51 18.99
CA GLN A 264 -5.49 5.29 19.33
C GLN A 264 -5.09 4.75 20.70
N GLU A 265 -3.80 4.71 21.03
CA GLU A 265 -3.31 4.31 22.36
C GLU A 265 -3.83 5.26 23.46
N GLY A 266 -3.81 6.58 23.20
CA GLY A 266 -4.35 7.57 24.12
C GLY A 266 -5.86 7.40 24.35
N TYR A 267 -6.62 7.10 23.29
CA TYR A 267 -8.06 6.82 23.39
C TYR A 267 -8.35 5.54 24.19
N ASP A 268 -7.61 4.47 23.90
CA ASP A 268 -7.74 3.17 24.58
C ASP A 268 -7.48 3.33 26.09
N GLN A 269 -6.42 4.05 26.46
CA GLN A 269 -6.08 4.31 27.85
C GLN A 269 -7.18 5.13 28.55
N ASN A 270 -7.77 6.11 27.87
CA ASN A 270 -8.87 6.89 28.43
C ASN A 270 -10.12 6.03 28.68
N CYS A 271 -10.45 5.13 27.75
CA CYS A 271 -11.56 4.19 27.92
C CYS A 271 -11.30 3.22 29.06
N LEU A 272 -10.09 2.67 29.16
CA LEU A 272 -9.70 1.80 30.27
C LEU A 272 -9.76 2.51 31.61
N ASN A 273 -9.29 3.75 31.71
CA ASN A 273 -9.36 4.55 32.93
C ASN A 273 -10.81 4.83 33.35
N GLU A 274 -11.71 5.06 32.38
CA GLU A 274 -13.14 5.18 32.66
C GLU A 274 -13.73 3.87 33.19
N VAL A 275 -13.43 2.74 32.54
CA VAL A 275 -13.90 1.42 33.00
C VAL A 275 -13.36 1.10 34.39
N GLN A 276 -12.08 1.42 34.67
CA GLN A 276 -11.45 1.23 35.97
C GLN A 276 -12.17 2.01 37.08
N ARG A 277 -12.51 3.30 36.83
CA ARG A 277 -13.36 4.11 37.73
C ARG A 277 -14.73 3.47 37.96
N LEU A 278 -15.38 3.07 36.87
CA LEU A 278 -16.69 2.41 36.89
C LEU A 278 -16.66 0.99 37.47
N LEU A 279 -15.50 0.46 37.84
CA LEU A 279 -15.34 -0.79 38.56
C LEU A 279 -14.94 -0.56 40.04
N ASN A 280 -14.86 0.71 40.48
CA ASN A 280 -14.28 1.14 41.77
C ASN A 280 -12.85 0.64 41.99
N LEU A 281 -12.04 0.68 40.94
CA LEU A 281 -10.65 0.24 40.96
C LEU A 281 -9.67 1.41 40.79
N ASP A 282 -10.03 2.62 41.25
CA ASP A 282 -9.19 3.82 41.11
C ASP A 282 -7.78 3.66 41.69
N GLU A 283 -7.67 2.91 42.80
CA GLU A 283 -6.40 2.62 43.47
C GLU A 283 -5.69 1.37 42.91
N PHE A 284 -6.28 0.69 41.93
CA PHE A 284 -5.70 -0.54 41.38
C PHE A 284 -4.45 -0.25 40.53
N SER A 285 -3.32 -0.77 41.02
CA SER A 285 -2.08 -0.88 40.26
C SER A 285 -1.79 -2.34 39.92
N GLU A 286 -1.42 -2.60 38.66
CA GLU A 286 -1.04 -3.94 38.21
C GLU A 286 0.25 -4.42 38.87
N GLU A 287 1.21 -3.52 39.06
CA GLU A 287 2.47 -3.82 39.74
C GLU A 287 2.21 -4.23 41.19
N GLU A 288 1.31 -3.53 41.88
CA GLU A 288 0.95 -3.88 43.24
C GLU A 288 0.19 -5.21 43.30
N HIS A 289 -0.74 -5.44 42.37
CA HIS A 289 -1.46 -6.71 42.25
C HIS A 289 -0.51 -7.88 41.99
N ARG A 290 0.46 -7.70 41.08
CA ARG A 290 1.52 -8.67 40.79
C ARG A 290 2.38 -8.94 42.01
N ARG A 291 2.80 -7.90 42.73
CA ARG A 291 3.54 -8.05 43.99
C ARG A 291 2.74 -8.80 45.05
N LYS A 292 1.43 -8.55 45.15
CA LYS A 292 0.52 -9.30 46.06
C LYS A 292 0.46 -10.78 45.67
N TRP A 293 0.36 -11.08 44.37
CA TRP A 293 0.39 -12.44 43.87
C TRP A 293 1.73 -13.13 44.13
N GLU A 294 2.86 -12.48 43.85
CA GLU A 294 4.20 -13.01 44.13
C GLU A 294 4.40 -13.28 45.62
N LYS A 295 3.97 -12.36 46.48
CA LYS A 295 4.00 -12.56 47.94
C LYS A 295 3.13 -13.76 48.36
N HIS A 296 1.95 -13.92 47.74
CA HIS A 296 1.09 -15.07 48.00
C HIS A 296 1.75 -16.39 47.54
N SER A 297 2.29 -16.42 46.32
CA SER A 297 3.04 -17.58 45.80
C SER A 297 4.21 -17.93 46.71
N GLN A 298 5.02 -16.94 47.10
CA GLN A 298 6.14 -17.14 48.03
C GLN A 298 5.65 -17.67 49.39
N ALA A 299 4.55 -17.14 49.92
CA ALA A 299 4.00 -17.61 51.19
C ALA A 299 3.52 -19.06 51.11
N VAL A 300 2.97 -19.50 50.00
CA VAL A 300 2.64 -20.92 49.76
C VAL A 300 3.94 -21.74 49.61
N ASP A 301 4.95 -21.18 48.95
CA ASP A 301 6.19 -21.87 48.64
C ASP A 301 7.11 -22.05 49.87
N THR A 302 7.01 -21.18 50.87
CA THR A 302 7.83 -21.19 52.08
C THR A 302 7.06 -21.59 53.34
N ASP A 303 5.84 -22.11 53.21
CA ASP A 303 5.05 -22.60 54.34
C ASP A 303 5.63 -23.93 54.81
N ASP A 304 6.34 -23.93 55.94
CA ASP A 304 7.08 -25.11 56.44
C ASP A 304 6.15 -26.27 56.79
N ASP A 305 4.98 -25.98 57.35
CA ASP A 305 3.98 -26.99 57.72
C ASP A 305 3.38 -27.63 56.46
N LEU A 306 3.05 -26.83 55.45
CA LEU A 306 2.51 -27.32 54.17
C LEU A 306 3.54 -28.16 53.39
N ASN A 307 4.82 -27.76 53.47
CA ASN A 307 5.91 -28.30 52.67
C ASN A 307 6.92 -29.10 53.52
N THR A 308 6.47 -29.71 54.61
CA THR A 308 7.30 -30.63 55.39
C THR A 308 7.71 -31.82 54.52
N GLU A 309 8.94 -32.34 54.68
CA GLU A 309 9.47 -33.47 53.88
C GLU A 309 8.63 -34.76 54.00
N THR A 310 7.88 -34.90 55.09
CA THR A 310 6.99 -36.05 55.33
C THR A 310 5.65 -35.95 54.59
N LEU A 311 5.34 -34.81 53.96
CA LEU A 311 4.09 -34.59 53.24
C LEU A 311 4.35 -34.46 51.74
N GLN A 312 3.36 -34.87 50.95
CA GLN A 312 3.39 -34.67 49.52
C GLN A 312 3.43 -33.16 49.20
N GLN A 313 4.33 -32.78 48.31
CA GLN A 313 4.52 -31.39 47.90
C GLN A 313 4.08 -31.23 46.45
N MET A 314 3.23 -30.23 46.16
CA MET A 314 2.77 -29.96 44.79
C MET A 314 3.84 -29.17 43.99
N ARG A 315 5.02 -29.77 43.81
CA ARG A 315 6.17 -29.22 43.09
C ARG A 315 6.89 -30.31 42.31
N GLY A 316 7.80 -29.92 41.42
CA GLY A 316 8.63 -30.88 40.68
C GLY A 316 7.80 -31.97 40.00
N GLN A 317 8.12 -33.23 40.30
CA GLN A 317 7.51 -34.39 39.67
C GLN A 317 6.00 -34.51 39.94
N GLU A 318 5.53 -34.15 41.13
CA GLU A 318 4.11 -34.19 41.50
C GLU A 318 3.31 -33.18 40.67
N LEU A 319 3.84 -31.96 40.49
CA LEU A 319 3.23 -30.95 39.63
C LEU A 319 3.20 -31.40 38.17
N ASP A 320 4.27 -32.02 37.68
CA ASP A 320 4.33 -32.58 36.33
C ASP A 320 3.35 -33.75 36.15
N SER A 321 3.22 -34.60 37.16
CA SER A 321 2.25 -35.69 37.20
C SER A 321 0.82 -35.17 37.18
N PHE A 322 0.54 -34.11 37.94
CA PHE A 322 -0.76 -33.44 37.88
C PHE A 322 -1.04 -32.85 36.51
N ARG A 323 -0.06 -32.19 35.86
CA ARG A 323 -0.20 -31.68 34.48
C ARG A 323 -0.46 -32.79 33.47
N ALA A 324 0.01 -34.01 33.75
CA ALA A 324 -0.23 -35.18 32.92
C ALA A 324 -1.58 -35.84 33.17
N CYS A 325 -2.29 -35.50 34.26
CA CYS A 325 -3.57 -36.12 34.60
C CYS A 325 -4.66 -35.81 33.57
N GLU A 326 -5.66 -36.70 33.49
CA GLU A 326 -6.74 -36.62 32.49
C GLU A 326 -7.54 -35.32 32.63
N ASP A 327 -7.96 -34.96 33.85
CA ASP A 327 -8.77 -33.76 34.11
C ASP A 327 -8.07 -32.48 33.66
N TYR A 328 -6.78 -32.33 34.01
CA TYR A 328 -6.00 -31.16 33.62
C TYR A 328 -5.79 -31.11 32.11
N ARG A 329 -5.42 -32.25 31.50
CA ARG A 329 -5.20 -32.32 30.04
C ARG A 329 -6.49 -32.07 29.28
N PHE A 330 -7.62 -32.57 29.75
CA PHE A 330 -8.93 -32.33 29.16
C PHE A 330 -9.29 -30.85 29.26
N TRP A 331 -9.20 -30.25 30.44
CA TRP A 331 -9.43 -28.81 30.61
C TRP A 331 -8.54 -27.96 29.68
N ARG A 332 -7.24 -28.25 29.68
CA ARG A 332 -6.21 -27.49 28.95
C ARG A 332 -6.40 -27.59 27.44
N ASN A 333 -6.65 -28.80 26.92
CA ASN A 333 -6.65 -29.08 25.48
C ASN A 333 -8.04 -29.10 24.85
N SER A 334 -9.11 -29.04 25.65
CA SER A 334 -10.47 -29.02 25.13
C SER A 334 -10.67 -27.85 24.15
N GLU A 335 -11.40 -28.09 23.07
CA GLU A 335 -11.74 -27.05 22.09
C GLU A 335 -12.83 -26.11 22.59
N HIS A 336 -13.53 -26.48 23.67
CA HIS A 336 -14.62 -25.72 24.26
C HIS A 336 -14.17 -24.93 25.48
N SER A 337 -14.97 -23.94 25.86
CA SER A 337 -14.82 -23.26 27.14
C SER A 337 -15.07 -24.22 28.30
N CYS A 338 -14.19 -24.21 29.31
CA CYS A 338 -14.24 -25.13 30.45
C CYS A 338 -13.83 -24.43 31.76
N LEU A 339 -14.42 -24.90 32.86
CA LEU A 339 -14.08 -24.54 34.24
C LEU A 339 -13.51 -25.78 34.94
N LEU A 340 -12.29 -25.66 35.45
CA LEU A 340 -11.64 -26.66 36.30
C LEU A 340 -11.62 -26.15 37.75
N ILE A 341 -12.18 -26.94 38.66
CA ILE A 341 -12.21 -26.66 40.09
C ILE A 341 -11.32 -27.68 40.79
N LEU A 342 -10.26 -27.21 41.43
CA LEU A 342 -9.32 -28.03 42.20
C LEU A 342 -9.68 -27.93 43.68
N SER A 343 -10.25 -29.01 44.23
CA SER A 343 -10.59 -29.11 45.65
C SER A 343 -9.48 -29.87 46.39
N GLY A 344 -8.58 -29.12 47.02
CA GLY A 344 -7.47 -29.68 47.78
C GLY A 344 -7.80 -29.87 49.25
N TYR A 345 -7.55 -31.06 49.78
CA TYR A 345 -7.68 -31.36 51.21
C TYR A 345 -6.28 -31.52 51.80
N ASN A 346 -5.85 -30.56 52.62
CA ASN A 346 -4.57 -30.67 53.33
C ASN A 346 -4.61 -31.88 54.28
N ASN A 347 -3.44 -32.41 54.61
CA ASN A 347 -3.33 -33.52 55.53
C ASN A 347 -3.89 -33.16 56.92
N ILE A 348 -4.48 -34.14 57.60
CA ILE A 348 -5.11 -33.95 58.92
C ILE A 348 -4.10 -33.44 59.96
N SER A 349 -2.81 -33.75 59.80
CA SER A 349 -1.74 -33.27 60.68
C SER A 349 -1.55 -31.74 60.65
N ILE A 350 -2.02 -31.06 59.60
CA ILE A 350 -1.79 -29.63 59.37
C ILE A 350 -3.08 -28.83 59.10
N LEU A 351 -4.21 -29.24 59.69
CA LEU A 351 -5.51 -28.56 59.51
C LEU A 351 -5.53 -27.08 59.91
N GLY A 352 -4.55 -26.61 60.68
CA GLY A 352 -4.39 -25.20 61.04
C GLY A 352 -3.75 -24.33 59.95
N VAL A 353 -3.13 -24.94 58.94
CA VAL A 353 -2.43 -24.22 57.88
C VAL A 353 -3.44 -23.53 56.98
N HIS A 354 -3.25 -22.23 56.81
CA HIS A 354 -4.19 -21.45 56.06
C HIS A 354 -4.12 -21.71 54.56
N GLN A 355 -2.99 -22.15 53.99
CA GLN A 355 -2.80 -22.37 52.56
C GLN A 355 -3.41 -23.69 52.07
N CYS A 356 -3.61 -23.83 50.75
CA CYS A 356 -4.09 -25.09 50.15
C CYS A 356 -2.91 -25.76 49.43
N TRP A 357 -2.70 -27.06 49.63
CA TRP A 357 -1.58 -27.78 49.03
C TRP A 357 -1.63 -27.83 47.50
N LEU A 358 -2.80 -27.57 46.88
CA LEU A 358 -2.97 -27.44 45.43
C LEU A 358 -2.73 -26.02 44.87
N SER A 359 -2.63 -24.99 45.73
CA SER A 359 -2.37 -23.60 45.32
C SER A 359 -1.11 -23.42 44.43
N PRO A 360 -0.01 -24.19 44.60
CA PRO A 360 1.15 -24.12 43.70
C PRO A 360 0.82 -24.33 42.21
N ILE A 361 -0.25 -25.07 41.87
CA ILE A 361 -0.68 -25.27 40.47
C ILE A 361 -1.08 -23.94 39.84
N ALA A 362 -1.84 -23.10 40.56
CA ALA A 362 -2.26 -21.79 40.09
C ALA A 362 -1.06 -20.84 39.93
N SER A 363 -0.17 -20.81 40.92
CA SER A 363 1.08 -20.03 40.89
C SER A 363 1.99 -20.41 39.73
N ALA A 364 2.22 -21.72 39.53
CA ALA A 364 3.03 -22.23 38.43
C ALA A 364 2.43 -21.86 37.08
N LEU A 365 1.11 -21.97 36.91
CA LEU A 365 0.45 -21.64 35.65
C LEU A 365 0.55 -20.14 35.30
N VAL A 366 0.39 -19.25 36.28
CA VAL A 366 0.56 -17.80 36.06
C VAL A 366 2.02 -17.46 35.74
N LYS A 367 2.97 -18.12 36.40
CA LYS A 367 4.40 -17.97 36.10
C LYS A 367 4.73 -18.42 34.68
N ASP A 368 4.20 -19.56 34.25
CA ASP A 368 4.40 -20.10 32.90
C ASP A 368 3.86 -19.14 31.83
N PHE A 369 2.69 -18.51 32.05
CA PHE A 369 2.15 -17.51 31.12
C PHE A 369 2.99 -16.24 31.03
N GLY A 370 3.64 -15.85 32.12
CA GLY A 370 4.54 -14.68 32.14
C GLY A 370 5.85 -14.91 31.37
N GLN A 371 6.29 -16.16 31.23
CA GLN A 371 7.58 -16.54 30.62
C GLN A 371 7.52 -16.89 29.13
N GLN A 372 6.32 -17.04 28.55
CA GLN A 372 6.15 -17.38 27.13
C GLN A 372 6.45 -16.18 26.22
N GLU A 373 7.08 -16.44 25.06
CA GLU A 373 7.32 -15.43 24.01
C GLU A 373 6.00 -14.87 23.45
N ILE A 374 5.04 -15.77 23.18
CA ILE A 374 3.68 -15.42 22.80
C ILE A 374 2.82 -15.55 24.06
N ARG A 375 2.57 -14.42 24.72
CA ARG A 375 1.77 -14.41 25.94
C ARG A 375 0.31 -14.75 25.61
N PRO A 376 -0.28 -15.78 26.26
CA PRO A 376 -1.71 -16.00 26.14
C PRO A 376 -2.47 -14.84 26.80
N LEU A 377 -3.76 -14.70 26.50
CA LEU A 377 -4.62 -13.76 27.22
C LEU A 377 -5.01 -14.38 28.56
N TYR A 378 -4.65 -13.75 29.68
CA TYR A 378 -4.96 -14.31 31.00
C TYR A 378 -5.22 -13.26 32.08
N ALA A 379 -6.06 -13.61 33.05
CA ALA A 379 -6.25 -12.84 34.28
C ALA A 379 -6.09 -13.76 35.49
N TYR A 380 -5.63 -13.19 36.60
CA TYR A 380 -5.44 -13.96 37.83
C TYR A 380 -5.79 -13.18 39.09
N PHE A 381 -6.18 -13.91 40.13
CA PHE A 381 -6.47 -13.37 41.45
C PHE A 381 -6.24 -14.41 42.55
N ALA A 382 -5.53 -14.04 43.62
CA ALA A 382 -5.39 -14.87 44.81
C ALA A 382 -6.14 -14.23 45.99
N LEU A 383 -7.03 -14.97 46.63
CA LEU A 383 -7.77 -14.48 47.78
C LEU A 383 -6.96 -14.62 49.07
N ALA A 384 -6.72 -13.48 49.74
CA ALA A 384 -6.07 -13.43 51.05
C ALA A 384 -6.95 -14.02 52.17
N GLN A 385 -6.36 -14.29 53.33
CA GLN A 385 -7.03 -14.90 54.50
C GLN A 385 -8.25 -14.12 55.00
N ASN A 386 -8.24 -12.79 54.89
CA ASN A 386 -9.33 -11.93 55.35
C ASN A 386 -10.61 -12.05 54.51
N GLY A 387 -10.58 -12.85 53.43
CA GLY A 387 -11.68 -13.01 52.50
C GLY A 387 -11.87 -11.79 51.61
N LYS A 388 -12.57 -12.00 50.50
CA LYS A 388 -12.95 -10.97 49.54
C LYS A 388 -14.32 -11.28 48.96
N LEU A 389 -15.09 -10.25 48.63
CA LEU A 389 -16.39 -10.45 47.99
C LEU A 389 -16.20 -10.59 46.47
N VAL A 390 -17.23 -11.09 45.80
CA VAL A 390 -17.23 -11.19 44.33
C VAL A 390 -16.97 -9.84 43.64
N TYR A 391 -17.34 -8.73 44.29
CA TYR A 391 -17.10 -7.36 43.82
C TYR A 391 -15.66 -6.87 43.95
N ASP A 392 -14.82 -7.58 44.70
CA ASP A 392 -13.38 -7.31 44.75
C ASP A 392 -12.65 -8.15 43.71
N VAL A 393 -13.13 -9.38 43.47
CA VAL A 393 -12.44 -10.38 42.64
C VAL A 393 -12.75 -10.19 41.16
N VAL A 394 -14.03 -10.18 40.80
CA VAL A 394 -14.46 -10.16 39.38
C VAL A 394 -14.02 -8.87 38.69
N PRO A 395 -14.22 -7.67 39.24
CA PRO A 395 -13.73 -6.43 38.63
C PRO A 395 -12.24 -6.43 38.27
N VAL A 396 -11.39 -6.95 39.17
CA VAL A 396 -9.95 -7.01 38.95
C VAL A 396 -9.61 -7.98 37.81
N ILE A 397 -10.32 -9.10 37.72
CA ILE A 397 -10.19 -10.04 36.59
C ILE A 397 -10.60 -9.35 35.29
N LEU A 398 -11.79 -8.73 35.26
CA LEU A 398 -12.30 -8.09 34.05
C LEU A 398 -11.40 -6.94 33.57
N LEU A 399 -10.85 -6.14 34.48
CA LEU A 399 -9.93 -5.06 34.14
C LEU A 399 -8.62 -5.60 33.55
N GLN A 400 -8.04 -6.66 34.11
CA GLN A 400 -6.85 -7.32 33.54
C GLN A 400 -7.10 -7.82 32.12
N LEU A 401 -8.28 -8.39 31.87
CA LEU A 401 -8.66 -8.87 30.55
C LEU A 401 -8.83 -7.73 29.54
N LEU A 402 -9.55 -6.67 29.92
CA LEU A 402 -9.77 -5.50 29.06
C LEU A 402 -8.47 -4.76 28.75
N ARG A 403 -7.51 -4.71 29.68
CA ARG A 403 -6.18 -4.11 29.42
C ARG A 403 -5.43 -4.83 28.32
N GLN A 404 -5.51 -6.16 28.27
CA GLN A 404 -4.88 -6.95 27.21
C GLN A 404 -5.60 -6.84 25.86
N LYS A 405 -6.87 -6.44 25.86
CA LYS A 405 -7.69 -6.24 24.66
C LYS A 405 -8.26 -4.81 24.61
N SER A 406 -7.41 -3.82 24.88
CA SER A 406 -7.82 -2.40 24.98
C SER A 406 -8.44 -1.89 23.67
N GLY A 407 -7.90 -2.33 22.53
CA GLY A 407 -8.39 -1.95 21.21
C GLY A 407 -9.83 -2.39 20.92
N ALA A 408 -10.38 -3.37 21.64
CA ALA A 408 -11.78 -3.77 21.49
C ALA A 408 -12.75 -2.75 22.11
N LEU A 409 -12.26 -1.85 22.99
CA LEU A 409 -13.04 -0.73 23.53
C LEU A 409 -13.22 0.42 22.53
N ARG A 410 -12.54 0.38 21.37
CA ARG A 410 -12.70 1.35 20.28
C ARG A 410 -14.05 1.25 19.59
N ASP A 411 -14.71 0.09 19.68
CA ASP A 411 -16.09 -0.06 19.22
C ASP A 411 -17.02 0.72 20.16
N GLU A 412 -17.42 1.91 19.72
CA GLU A 412 -18.23 2.84 20.51
C GLU A 412 -19.55 2.21 20.97
N GLN A 413 -20.15 1.35 20.15
CA GLN A 413 -21.39 0.67 20.50
C GLN A 413 -21.16 -0.33 21.63
N ARG A 414 -20.19 -1.23 21.47
CA ARG A 414 -19.88 -2.25 22.50
C ARG A 414 -19.41 -1.60 23.79
N HIS A 415 -18.61 -0.55 23.70
CA HIS A 415 -18.15 0.22 24.86
C HIS A 415 -19.31 0.94 25.57
N ALA A 416 -20.22 1.57 24.85
CA ALA A 416 -21.41 2.22 25.43
C ALA A 416 -22.34 1.21 26.13
N GLU A 417 -22.50 0.01 25.57
CA GLU A 417 -23.24 -1.08 26.19
C GLU A 417 -22.59 -1.54 27.50
N LEU A 418 -21.27 -1.77 27.50
CA LEU A 418 -20.49 -2.09 28.71
C LEU A 418 -20.66 -1.00 29.78
N ARG A 419 -20.48 0.26 29.40
CA ARG A 419 -20.63 1.43 30.28
C ARG A 419 -22.02 1.48 30.92
N THR A 420 -23.06 1.15 30.15
CA THR A 420 -24.43 1.10 30.65
C THR A 420 -24.61 0.01 31.71
N GLN A 421 -24.02 -1.18 31.51
CA GLN A 421 -24.08 -2.26 32.50
C GLN A 421 -23.29 -1.92 33.77
N LEU A 422 -22.10 -1.31 33.62
CA LEU A 422 -21.29 -0.86 34.75
C LEU A 422 -22.00 0.20 35.60
N ARG A 423 -22.70 1.15 34.95
CA ARG A 423 -23.52 2.15 35.66
C ARG A 423 -24.69 1.50 36.40
N LYS A 424 -25.33 0.49 35.81
CA LYS A 424 -26.39 -0.28 36.49
C LYS A 424 -25.87 -0.98 37.74
N PHE A 425 -24.67 -1.56 37.67
CA PHE A 425 -24.01 -2.17 38.84
C PHE A 425 -23.75 -1.17 39.99
N HIS A 426 -23.65 0.13 39.69
CA HIS A 426 -23.46 1.20 40.69
C HIS A 426 -24.76 1.83 41.20
N GLN A 427 -25.92 1.35 40.77
CA GLN A 427 -27.19 1.90 41.24
C GLN A 427 -27.35 1.66 42.74
N ARG A 428 -27.60 2.75 43.48
CA ARG A 428 -27.81 2.67 44.93
C ARG A 428 -29.12 1.94 45.23
N GLY A 429 -29.12 1.18 46.33
CA GLY A 429 -30.31 0.50 46.84
C GLY A 429 -30.62 -0.84 46.17
N MET A 430 -29.72 -1.38 45.35
CA MET A 430 -29.83 -2.77 44.89
C MET A 430 -29.68 -3.72 46.07
N ASP A 431 -30.48 -4.77 46.09
CA ASP A 431 -30.22 -5.90 46.96
C ASP A 431 -28.96 -6.66 46.49
N GLU A 432 -28.46 -7.54 47.35
CA GLU A 432 -27.23 -8.29 47.09
C GLU A 432 -27.34 -9.20 45.85
N GLY A 433 -28.49 -9.83 45.64
CA GLY A 433 -28.72 -10.74 44.51
C GLY A 433 -28.76 -9.99 43.17
N ASP A 434 -29.40 -8.83 43.13
CA ASP A 434 -29.44 -7.93 42.00
C ASP A 434 -28.06 -7.38 41.64
N ARG A 435 -27.26 -7.07 42.67
CA ARG A 435 -25.90 -6.57 42.50
C ARG A 435 -24.95 -7.66 41.95
N VAL A 436 -25.06 -8.90 42.43
CA VAL A 436 -24.35 -10.06 41.83
C VAL A 436 -24.79 -10.26 40.38
N SER A 437 -26.09 -10.18 40.10
CA SER A 437 -26.64 -10.36 38.75
C SER A 437 -26.20 -9.24 37.80
N ALA A 438 -26.00 -8.02 38.31
CA ALA A 438 -25.43 -6.92 37.55
C ALA A 438 -23.94 -7.16 37.23
N MET A 439 -23.16 -7.66 38.20
CA MET A 439 -21.76 -8.04 37.97
C MET A 439 -21.65 -9.19 36.96
N GLU A 440 -22.54 -10.17 37.02
CA GLU A 440 -22.64 -11.26 36.03
C GLU A 440 -22.81 -10.69 34.61
N ARG A 441 -23.77 -9.77 34.40
CA ARG A 441 -23.98 -9.13 33.09
C ARG A 441 -22.77 -8.35 32.59
N VAL A 442 -22.05 -7.69 33.50
CA VAL A 442 -20.80 -6.99 33.16
C VAL A 442 -19.74 -8.01 32.71
N ALA A 443 -19.56 -9.10 33.46
CA ALA A 443 -18.59 -10.14 33.13
C ALA A 443 -18.89 -10.79 31.77
N LEU A 444 -20.14 -11.13 31.50
CA LEU A 444 -20.57 -11.66 30.20
C LEU A 444 -20.26 -10.68 29.06
N ARG A 445 -20.54 -9.39 29.27
CA ARG A 445 -20.26 -8.36 28.27
C ARG A 445 -18.76 -8.19 28.00
N VAL A 446 -17.91 -8.33 29.02
CA VAL A 446 -16.46 -8.27 28.86
C VAL A 446 -15.95 -9.46 28.03
N ILE A 447 -16.48 -10.65 28.27
CA ILE A 447 -16.13 -11.84 27.49
C ILE A 447 -16.54 -11.72 26.01
N ASP A 448 -17.62 -10.99 25.70
CA ASP A 448 -18.07 -10.72 24.32
C ASP A 448 -17.11 -9.84 23.49
N PHE A 449 -16.10 -9.22 24.10
CA PHE A 449 -15.06 -8.48 23.35
C PHE A 449 -13.99 -9.38 22.72
N PHE A 450 -13.94 -10.67 23.12
CA PHE A 450 -12.95 -11.61 22.63
C PHE A 450 -13.48 -12.40 21.44
N ASP A 451 -12.60 -12.60 20.46
CA ASP A 451 -12.93 -13.26 19.18
C ASP A 451 -12.94 -14.79 19.35
N GLU A 452 -13.70 -15.51 18.51
CA GLU A 452 -13.85 -16.97 18.58
C GLU A 452 -12.52 -17.74 18.49
N SER A 453 -11.54 -17.18 17.77
CA SER A 453 -10.21 -17.76 17.61
C SER A 453 -9.32 -17.62 18.85
N GLU A 454 -9.68 -16.78 19.82
CA GLU A 454 -8.84 -16.47 20.97
C GLU A 454 -9.02 -17.49 22.10
N ILE A 455 -7.94 -17.73 22.84
CA ILE A 455 -7.94 -18.55 24.05
C ILE A 455 -7.66 -17.67 25.25
N LEU A 456 -8.55 -17.73 26.24
CA LEU A 456 -8.56 -16.86 27.41
C LEU A 456 -8.45 -17.68 28.69
N TYR A 457 -7.55 -17.32 29.59
CA TYR A 457 -7.36 -18.01 30.87
C TYR A 457 -7.78 -17.13 32.05
N ILE A 458 -8.51 -17.69 33.01
CA ILE A 458 -8.83 -17.02 34.28
C ILE A 458 -8.41 -17.93 35.43
N ILE A 459 -7.46 -17.49 36.24
CA ILE A 459 -6.88 -18.28 37.32
C ILE A 459 -7.24 -17.66 38.67
N VAL A 460 -8.02 -18.37 39.48
CA VAL A 460 -8.42 -17.89 40.81
C VAL A 460 -7.98 -18.85 41.89
N ASP A 461 -7.01 -18.43 42.69
CA ASP A 461 -6.54 -19.21 43.83
C ASP A 461 -7.32 -18.84 45.10
N ARG A 462 -7.68 -19.87 45.87
CA ARG A 462 -8.46 -19.78 47.11
C ARG A 462 -9.84 -19.19 46.96
N ALA A 463 -10.58 -19.64 45.94
CA ALA A 463 -11.97 -19.25 45.72
C ALA A 463 -12.91 -19.59 46.91
N ASP A 464 -12.52 -20.54 47.77
CA ASP A 464 -13.18 -20.85 49.05
C ASP A 464 -13.18 -19.67 50.05
N ARG A 465 -12.35 -18.66 49.82
CA ARG A 465 -12.30 -17.44 50.64
C ARG A 465 -13.15 -16.30 50.07
N CYS A 466 -13.95 -16.56 49.04
CA CYS A 466 -14.83 -15.54 48.47
C CYS A 466 -16.07 -15.30 49.35
N ARG A 467 -15.86 -14.88 50.58
CA ARG A 467 -16.88 -14.60 51.59
C ARG A 467 -16.36 -13.56 52.55
N ASP A 468 -17.27 -12.77 53.11
CA ASP A 468 -17.03 -12.09 54.37
C ASP A 468 -17.47 -13.05 55.49
N PRO A 469 -16.56 -13.48 56.39
CA PRO A 469 -16.89 -14.39 57.48
C PRO A 469 -18.07 -13.94 58.35
N LYS A 470 -18.38 -12.64 58.37
CA LYS A 470 -19.37 -12.05 59.27
C LYS A 470 -20.71 -11.74 58.61
N THR A 471 -20.77 -11.60 57.29
CA THR A 471 -21.93 -10.97 56.63
C THR A 471 -22.47 -11.79 55.48
N VAL A 472 -21.66 -12.07 54.45
CA VAL A 472 -22.14 -12.59 53.18
C VAL A 472 -21.20 -13.64 52.61
N ASP A 473 -21.77 -14.75 52.14
CA ASP A 473 -21.05 -15.83 51.46
C ASP A 473 -21.22 -15.72 49.94
N HIS A 474 -20.15 -15.36 49.24
CA HIS A 474 -20.12 -15.19 47.78
C HIS A 474 -19.46 -16.34 47.02
N ARG A 475 -19.13 -17.44 47.70
CA ARG A 475 -18.44 -18.59 47.07
C ARG A 475 -19.27 -19.17 45.93
N LYS A 476 -20.56 -19.39 46.17
CA LYS A 476 -21.52 -19.83 45.13
C LYS A 476 -21.72 -18.79 44.03
N ALA A 477 -21.83 -17.51 44.39
CA ALA A 477 -22.04 -16.42 43.45
C ALA A 477 -20.86 -16.29 42.47
N LEU A 478 -19.62 -16.41 42.96
CA LEU A 478 -18.41 -16.38 42.15
C LEU A 478 -18.39 -17.52 41.12
N LEU A 479 -18.60 -18.77 41.56
CA LEU A 479 -18.64 -19.91 40.62
C LEU A 479 -19.78 -19.79 39.62
N ARG A 480 -20.96 -19.29 40.05
CA ARG A 480 -22.09 -19.06 39.14
C ARG A 480 -21.71 -18.11 38.01
N ILE A 481 -21.02 -17.01 38.31
CA ILE A 481 -20.54 -16.07 37.30
C ILE A 481 -19.56 -16.76 36.33
N PHE A 482 -18.59 -17.52 36.85
CA PHE A 482 -17.63 -18.23 36.00
C PHE A 482 -18.29 -19.28 35.10
N ILE A 483 -19.27 -20.01 35.61
CA ILE A 483 -20.06 -20.96 34.81
C ILE A 483 -20.80 -20.19 33.71
N LYS A 484 -21.47 -19.08 34.04
CA LYS A 484 -22.19 -18.26 33.05
C LYS A 484 -21.26 -17.71 31.98
N MET A 485 -20.06 -17.29 32.35
CA MET A 485 -19.03 -16.87 31.40
C MET A 485 -18.62 -18.01 30.48
N VAL A 486 -18.36 -19.22 31.00
CA VAL A 486 -18.02 -20.41 30.20
C VAL A 486 -19.17 -20.83 29.28
N GLU A 487 -20.42 -20.67 29.72
CA GLU A 487 -21.61 -20.97 28.92
C GLU A 487 -21.79 -20.00 27.75
N ALA A 488 -21.55 -18.70 27.98
CA ALA A 488 -21.79 -17.65 26.99
C ALA A 488 -20.58 -17.35 26.10
N ALA A 489 -19.37 -17.73 26.51
CA ALA A 489 -18.14 -17.44 25.79
C ALA A 489 -18.16 -18.02 24.36
N ARG A 490 -17.95 -17.14 23.38
CA ARG A 490 -17.68 -17.51 21.99
C ARG A 490 -16.21 -17.87 21.76
N CYS A 491 -15.30 -17.22 22.49
CA CYS A 491 -13.89 -17.58 22.56
C CYS A 491 -13.68 -18.85 23.40
N LYS A 492 -12.46 -19.41 23.37
CA LYS A 492 -12.07 -20.57 24.19
C LYS A 492 -11.68 -20.12 25.59
N LEU A 493 -12.65 -20.04 26.49
CA LEU A 493 -12.46 -19.60 27.87
C LEU A 493 -12.11 -20.77 28.82
N LYS A 494 -10.95 -20.68 29.47
CA LYS A 494 -10.39 -21.68 30.38
C LYS A 494 -10.26 -21.10 31.78
N ILE A 495 -11.16 -21.47 32.68
CA ILE A 495 -11.12 -21.00 34.06
C ILE A 495 -10.55 -22.10 34.94
N LEU A 496 -9.58 -21.78 35.80
CA LEU A 496 -9.07 -22.65 36.86
C LEU A 496 -9.32 -21.99 38.20
N THR A 497 -9.95 -22.72 39.11
CA THR A 497 -10.17 -22.28 40.49
C THR A 497 -9.58 -23.28 41.47
N VAL A 498 -8.95 -22.80 42.54
CA VAL A 498 -8.44 -23.64 43.63
C VAL A 498 -9.23 -23.34 44.89
N THR A 499 -9.65 -24.40 45.60
CA THR A 499 -10.39 -24.31 46.86
C THR A 499 -9.78 -25.21 47.91
N ASP A 500 -9.83 -24.79 49.18
CA ASP A 500 -9.63 -25.67 50.31
C ASP A 500 -10.91 -26.48 50.58
N GLY A 501 -10.84 -27.79 50.39
CA GLY A 501 -11.96 -28.71 50.51
C GLY A 501 -12.50 -28.83 51.93
N HIS A 502 -11.65 -28.62 52.96
CA HIS A 502 -12.10 -28.63 54.36
C HIS A 502 -12.97 -27.40 54.67
N SER A 503 -12.58 -26.23 54.14
CA SER A 503 -13.35 -24.99 54.29
C SER A 503 -14.59 -24.93 53.40
N TRP A 504 -14.56 -25.60 52.24
CA TRP A 504 -15.65 -25.61 51.28
C TRP A 504 -15.65 -26.85 50.38
N CYS A 505 -16.49 -27.83 50.73
CA CYS A 505 -16.73 -29.00 49.89
C CYS A 505 -17.58 -28.62 48.65
N VAL A 506 -16.92 -28.39 47.52
CA VAL A 506 -17.59 -28.00 46.26
C VAL A 506 -18.43 -29.16 45.67
N GLU A 507 -18.05 -30.40 45.94
CA GLU A 507 -18.76 -31.60 45.44
C GLU A 507 -20.22 -31.65 45.89
N ASN A 508 -20.54 -31.09 47.07
CA ASN A 508 -21.91 -30.99 47.57
C ASN A 508 -22.82 -30.13 46.67
N TYR A 509 -22.23 -29.34 45.76
CA TYR A 509 -22.93 -28.45 44.85
C TYR A 509 -22.81 -28.89 43.38
N ARG A 510 -22.24 -30.07 43.10
CA ARG A 510 -22.04 -30.57 41.73
C ARG A 510 -23.34 -30.54 40.90
N ASP A 511 -24.45 -30.94 41.50
CA ASP A 511 -25.77 -30.96 40.84
C ASP A 511 -26.29 -29.55 40.50
N GLU A 512 -25.99 -28.55 41.33
CA GLU A 512 -26.36 -27.14 41.10
C GLU A 512 -25.47 -26.49 40.03
N LEU A 513 -24.19 -26.86 39.98
CA LEU A 513 -23.19 -26.27 39.09
C LEU A 513 -23.28 -26.84 37.65
N GLY A 514 -23.60 -28.13 37.49
CA GLY A 514 -23.46 -28.86 36.22
C GLY A 514 -24.74 -29.18 35.45
N ALA A 515 -25.92 -28.70 35.87
CA ALA A 515 -27.21 -29.18 35.36
C ALA A 515 -27.41 -29.02 33.83
N LYS A 516 -26.72 -28.08 33.17
CA LYS A 516 -26.87 -27.81 31.73
C LYS A 516 -25.73 -28.32 30.84
N MET A 517 -24.50 -28.49 31.35
CA MET A 517 -23.33 -28.89 30.55
C MET A 517 -22.31 -29.69 31.37
N LYS A 518 -22.61 -30.99 31.56
CA LYS A 518 -21.82 -31.92 32.39
C LYS A 518 -20.35 -32.05 31.99
N ASP A 519 -19.99 -31.78 30.73
CA ASP A 519 -18.63 -31.97 30.22
C ASP A 519 -17.78 -30.68 30.21
N ARG A 520 -18.31 -29.56 30.73
CA ARG A 520 -17.59 -28.27 30.75
C ARG A 520 -17.12 -27.85 32.15
N ILE A 521 -17.60 -28.53 33.19
CA ILE A 521 -17.24 -28.25 34.58
C ILE A 521 -16.58 -29.50 35.12
N ILE A 522 -15.29 -29.38 35.43
CA ILE A 522 -14.44 -30.48 35.87
C ILE A 522 -14.12 -30.20 37.32
N ILE A 523 -14.45 -31.12 38.22
CA ILE A 523 -14.08 -31.03 39.63
C ILE A 523 -13.05 -32.12 39.88
N HIS A 524 -11.85 -31.68 40.24
CA HIS A 524 -10.75 -32.56 40.62
C HIS A 524 -10.51 -32.42 42.11
N THR A 525 -10.64 -33.52 42.83
CA THR A 525 -10.45 -33.57 44.29
C THR A 525 -9.18 -34.35 44.59
N ALA A 526 -8.31 -33.80 45.44
CA ALA A 526 -7.10 -34.46 45.86
C ALA A 526 -6.81 -34.22 47.35
N GLU A 527 -6.39 -35.28 48.03
CA GLU A 527 -5.95 -35.26 49.43
C GLU A 527 -4.43 -35.28 49.50
N GLN A 528 -3.84 -34.52 50.43
CA GLN A 528 -2.39 -34.48 50.61
C GLN A 528 -1.91 -35.72 51.39
N GLU A 529 -1.11 -36.54 50.74
CA GLU A 529 -0.60 -37.79 51.31
C GLU A 529 0.66 -37.61 52.16
N ILE A 530 0.96 -38.60 53.01
CA ILE A 530 2.22 -38.72 53.74
C ILE A 530 3.22 -39.47 52.85
N MET A 531 4.41 -38.90 52.67
CA MET A 531 5.50 -39.53 51.93
C MET A 531 6.26 -40.48 52.85
N TYR A 532 6.41 -41.74 52.45
CA TYR A 532 7.11 -42.80 53.20
C TYR A 532 8.51 -43.08 52.67
#